data_AF-A0AAD4IV20-F1
#
_entry.id   AF-A0AAD4IV20-F1
#
_cell.length_a   1.000
_cell.length_b   1.000
_cell.length_c   1.000
_cell.angle_alpha   90.00
_cell.angle_beta   90.00
_cell.angle_gamma   90.00
#
_symmetry.space_group_name_H-M   'P 1'
#
loop_
_entity.id
_entity.type
_entity.pdbx_description
1 polymer ?
#
loop_
_entity_poly.entity_id
_entity_poly.type
_entity_poly.pdbx_seq_one_letter_code
_entity_poly.pdbx_strand_id
1 'polypeptide(L)'
;MDVGCKIAFIFCAVYPCSTTGPILCGKPILRSTVPSYCPAHFQKAERHMVRALKKSGLNIASTSKLAPKLHVIVAEYVRQIQQKRRSAKRTNLENAEIKEEKNT
;
A
#
# COMPACT_ATOMS: atom_id res chain seq x y z
N MET A 1 -7.25 -37.98 -13.90
CA MET A 1 -7.11 -37.33 -12.59
C MET A 1 -7.92 -36.05 -12.65
N ASP A 2 -9.15 -36.10 -12.16
CA ASP A 2 -10.04 -34.93 -12.13
C ASP A 2 -9.59 -34.02 -10.98
N VAL A 3 -8.77 -33.01 -11.30
CA VAL A 3 -8.39 -31.96 -10.35
C VAL A 3 -9.55 -30.97 -10.24
N GLY A 4 -10.66 -31.44 -9.65
CA GLY A 4 -11.83 -30.61 -9.37
C GLY A 4 -11.45 -29.47 -8.42
N CYS A 5 -11.14 -28.30 -8.98
CA CYS A 5 -10.95 -27.07 -8.20
C CYS A 5 -12.29 -26.72 -7.56
N LYS A 6 -12.48 -27.08 -6.28
CA LYS A 6 -13.63 -26.61 -5.48
C LYS A 6 -13.59 -25.09 -5.42
N ILE A 7 -14.42 -24.45 -6.24
CA ILE A 7 -14.58 -23.00 -6.27
C ILE A 7 -15.21 -22.58 -4.93
N ALA A 8 -14.41 -22.01 -4.04
CA ALA A 8 -14.90 -21.44 -2.79
C ALA A 8 -15.20 -19.96 -2.98
N PHE A 9 -16.43 -19.54 -2.68
CA PHE A 9 -16.80 -18.13 -2.63
C PHE A 9 -16.58 -17.56 -1.22
N ILE A 10 -16.20 -16.29 -1.14
CA ILE A 10 -16.19 -15.48 0.07
C ILE A 10 -16.92 -14.16 -0.20
N PHE A 11 -17.27 -13.41 0.84
CA PHE A 11 -17.88 -12.10 0.67
C PHE A 11 -16.82 -11.01 0.46
N CYS A 12 -17.10 -10.08 -0.46
CA CYS A 12 -16.29 -8.88 -0.65
C CYS A 12 -16.17 -8.11 0.67
N ALA A 13 -14.95 -8.02 1.20
CA ALA A 13 -14.65 -7.18 2.35
C ALA A 13 -14.60 -5.73 1.88
N VAL A 14 -15.26 -4.80 2.57
CA VAL A 14 -14.96 -3.37 2.42
C VAL A 14 -14.15 -2.99 3.64
N TYR A 15 -13.01 -2.34 3.44
CA TYR A 15 -12.31 -1.64 4.51
C TYR A 15 -12.88 -0.22 4.59
N PRO A 16 -13.65 0.15 5.62
CA PRO A 16 -13.76 1.53 6.01
C PRO A 16 -12.57 1.84 6.90
N CYS A 17 -11.72 2.76 6.45
CA CYS A 17 -10.87 3.53 7.34
C CYS A 17 -11.75 4.61 7.99
N SER A 18 -12.75 4.23 8.76
CA SER A 18 -13.63 5.15 9.49
C SER A 18 -14.18 4.46 10.72
N THR A 19 -14.45 5.24 11.75
CA THR A 19 -14.82 4.89 13.14
C THR A 19 -16.12 4.07 13.28
N THR A 20 -16.72 3.61 12.18
CA THR A 20 -18.06 3.00 12.12
C THR A 20 -18.07 1.49 11.80
N GLY A 21 -16.91 0.82 11.79
CA GLY A 21 -16.81 -0.63 11.57
C GLY A 21 -17.00 -1.09 10.11
N PRO A 22 -16.61 -2.33 9.76
CA PRO A 22 -16.60 -2.81 8.38
C PRO A 22 -18.01 -2.93 7.76
N ILE A 23 -18.30 -2.07 6.77
CA ILE A 23 -19.53 -2.15 5.97
C ILE A 23 -19.40 -3.34 5.02
N LEU A 24 -20.11 -4.43 5.24
CA LEU A 24 -20.03 -5.61 4.38
C LEU A 24 -20.72 -5.35 3.03
N CYS A 25 -20.01 -5.58 1.91
CA CYS A 25 -20.55 -5.40 0.56
C CYS A 25 -21.60 -6.47 0.19
N GLY A 26 -21.57 -7.63 0.85
CA GLY A 26 -22.49 -8.75 0.60
C GLY A 26 -22.35 -9.42 -0.76
N LYS A 27 -21.48 -8.95 -1.67
CA LYS A 27 -21.26 -9.56 -2.99
C LYS A 27 -20.33 -10.79 -2.86
N PRO A 28 -20.71 -11.96 -3.38
CA PRO A 28 -19.83 -13.12 -3.42
C PRO A 28 -18.69 -12.88 -4.43
N ILE A 29 -17.50 -13.32 -4.06
CA ILE A 29 -16.28 -13.28 -4.86
C ILE A 29 -15.53 -14.60 -4.71
N LEU A 30 -14.63 -14.91 -5.65
CA LEU A 30 -13.77 -16.10 -5.53
C LEU A 30 -12.78 -15.91 -4.39
N ARG A 31 -12.57 -16.95 -3.58
CA ARG A 31 -11.56 -16.95 -2.50
C ARG A 31 -10.13 -16.78 -3.04
N SER A 32 -9.89 -17.08 -4.31
CA SER A 32 -8.61 -16.86 -4.99
C SER A 32 -8.35 -15.40 -5.37
N THR A 33 -9.34 -14.52 -5.29
CA THR A 33 -9.15 -13.10 -5.63
C THR A 33 -8.45 -12.38 -4.48
N VAL A 34 -7.26 -11.85 -4.76
CA VAL A 34 -6.48 -11.03 -3.83
C VAL A 34 -6.27 -9.65 -4.44
N PRO A 35 -6.70 -8.56 -3.78
CA PRO A 35 -7.44 -8.50 -2.53
C PRO A 35 -8.88 -9.01 -2.68
N SER A 36 -9.52 -9.40 -1.58
CA SER A 36 -10.88 -9.93 -1.51
C SER A 36 -11.97 -8.86 -1.79
N TYR A 37 -11.92 -8.25 -2.98
CA TYR A 37 -12.82 -7.20 -3.46
C TYR A 37 -13.63 -7.65 -4.67
N CYS A 38 -14.88 -7.20 -4.76
CA CYS A 38 -15.64 -7.25 -6.00
C CYS A 38 -15.08 -6.21 -7.00
N PRO A 39 -15.34 -6.33 -8.32
CA PRO A 39 -14.78 -5.42 -9.32
C PRO A 39 -14.98 -3.93 -9.02
N ALA A 40 -16.16 -3.55 -8.52
CA ALA A 40 -16.45 -2.17 -8.14
C ALA A 40 -15.59 -1.67 -6.97
N HIS A 41 -15.38 -2.51 -5.95
CA HIS A 41 -14.55 -2.16 -4.79
C HIS A 41 -13.05 -2.23 -5.10
N PHE A 42 -12.64 -3.13 -6.01
CA PHE A 42 -11.27 -3.17 -6.51
C PHE A 42 -10.92 -1.86 -7.23
N GLN A 43 -11.78 -1.41 -8.15
CA GLN A 43 -11.57 -0.15 -8.87
C GLN A 43 -11.60 1.08 -7.94
N LYS A 44 -12.38 1.02 -6.84
CA LYS A 44 -12.37 2.08 -5.82
C LYS A 44 -11.06 2.08 -5.05
N ALA A 45 -10.61 0.92 -4.55
CA ALA A 45 -9.35 0.76 -3.84
C ALA A 45 -8.14 1.18 -4.70
N GLU A 46 -8.13 0.79 -5.97
CA GLU A 46 -7.12 1.19 -6.94
C GLU A 46 -7.05 2.72 -7.10
N ARG A 47 -8.20 3.39 -7.25
CA ARG A 47 -8.25 4.86 -7.31
C ARG A 47 -7.69 5.52 -6.04
N HIS A 48 -7.96 4.96 -4.86
CA HIS A 48 -7.37 5.45 -3.61
C HIS A 48 -5.85 5.27 -3.59
N MET A 49 -5.34 4.12 -4.02
CA MET A 49 -3.90 3.88 -4.13
C MET A 49 -3.23 4.84 -5.11
N VAL A 50 -3.77 5.03 -6.32
CA VAL A 50 -3.22 5.96 -7.31
C VAL A 50 -3.15 7.37 -6.75
N ARG A 51 -4.18 7.84 -6.03
CA ARG A 51 -4.16 9.15 -5.36
C ARG A 51 -3.07 9.24 -4.29
N ALA A 52 -2.92 8.21 -3.45
CA ALA A 52 -1.89 8.19 -2.41
C ALA A 52 -0.48 8.23 -3.01
N LEU A 53 -0.26 7.48 -4.09
CA LEU A 53 1.03 7.43 -4.79
C LEU A 53 1.36 8.73 -5.52
N LYS A 54 0.36 9.38 -6.12
CA LYS A 54 0.50 10.73 -6.67
C LYS A 54 0.89 11.74 -5.59
N LYS A 55 0.25 11.69 -4.41
CA LYS A 55 0.60 12.56 -3.28
C LYS A 55 2.04 12.33 -2.78
N SER A 56 2.57 11.11 -2.90
CA SER A 56 3.96 10.81 -2.57
C SER A 56 4.95 11.14 -3.71
N GLY A 57 4.51 11.81 -4.78
CA GLY A 57 5.36 12.22 -5.90
C GLY A 57 5.60 11.13 -6.95
N LEU A 58 4.91 9.98 -6.88
CA LEU A 58 5.04 8.90 -7.84
C LEU A 58 3.95 9.01 -8.92
N ASN A 59 4.33 9.55 -10.09
CA ASN A 59 3.43 9.66 -11.25
C ASN A 59 3.34 8.31 -12.00
N ILE A 60 2.35 7.49 -11.64
CA ILE A 60 2.09 6.19 -12.31
C ILE A 60 1.24 6.38 -13.59
N ALA A 61 1.37 7.51 -14.27
CA ALA A 61 0.54 7.87 -15.41
C ALA A 61 0.87 7.08 -16.70
N SER A 62 1.87 6.19 -16.69
CA SER A 62 2.44 5.60 -17.91
C SER A 62 2.57 4.08 -17.90
N THR A 63 1.62 3.35 -17.32
CA THR A 63 1.42 1.96 -17.74
C THR A 63 -0.05 1.77 -18.01
N SER A 64 -0.40 1.58 -19.28
CA SER A 64 -1.72 1.19 -19.80
C SER A 64 -2.26 -0.15 -19.24
N LYS A 65 -1.73 -0.62 -18.11
CA LYS A 65 -2.16 -1.81 -17.39
C LYS A 65 -2.52 -1.37 -15.97
N LEU A 66 -3.81 -1.48 -15.71
CA LEU A 66 -4.49 -1.42 -14.42
C LEU A 66 -3.60 -2.08 -13.34
N ALA A 67 -3.41 -1.39 -12.22
CA ALA A 67 -2.53 -1.68 -11.09
C ALA A 67 -1.00 -1.56 -11.32
N PRO A 68 -0.29 -0.74 -10.52
CA PRO A 68 1.16 -0.82 -10.40
C PRO A 68 1.53 -2.24 -9.97
N LYS A 69 2.48 -2.86 -10.67
CA LYS A 69 2.97 -4.19 -10.27
C LYS A 69 3.46 -4.12 -8.83
N LEU A 70 3.08 -5.10 -8.00
CA LEU A 70 3.38 -5.12 -6.56
C LEU A 70 4.86 -4.82 -6.25
N HIS A 71 5.78 -5.32 -7.09
CA HIS A 71 7.22 -5.07 -6.92
C HIS A 71 7.61 -3.59 -6.98
N VAL A 72 6.92 -2.76 -7.77
CA VAL A 72 7.17 -1.31 -7.86
C VAL A 72 6.80 -0.64 -6.54
N ILE A 73 5.68 -1.06 -5.94
CA ILE A 73 5.19 -0.52 -4.66
C ILE A 73 6.16 -0.90 -3.53
N VAL A 74 6.57 -2.17 -3.47
CA VAL A 74 7.51 -2.67 -2.46
C VAL A 74 8.84 -1.93 -2.54
N ALA A 75 9.40 -1.78 -3.74
CA ALA A 75 10.68 -1.08 -3.94
C ALA A 75 10.62 0.38 -3.46
N GLU A 76 9.53 1.09 -3.77
CA GLU A 76 9.35 2.48 -3.35
C GLU A 76 9.19 2.61 -1.83
N TYR A 77 8.48 1.68 -1.18
CA TYR A 77 8.32 1.69 0.27
C TYR A 77 9.67 1.45 0.98
N VAL A 78 10.47 0.51 0.49
CA VAL A 78 11.84 0.27 0.97
C VAL A 78 12.70 1.53 0.80
N ARG A 79 12.61 2.20 -0.35
CA ARG A 79 13.32 3.47 -0.61
C ARG A 79 12.96 4.55 0.42
N GLN A 80 11.68 4.73 0.73
CA GLN A 80 11.23 5.70 1.73
C GLN A 80 11.71 5.36 3.15
N ILE A 81 11.67 4.08 3.55
CA ILE A 81 12.21 3.63 4.84
C ILE A 81 13.70 3.95 4.93
N GLN A 82 14.46 3.59 3.90
CA GLN A 82 15.90 3.86 3.85
C GLN A 82 16.22 5.35 3.87
N GLN A 83 15.44 6.17 3.18
CA GLN A 83 15.60 7.62 3.19
C GLN A 83 15.36 8.19 4.59
N LYS A 84 14.26 7.81 5.26
CA LYS A 84 13.96 8.24 6.63
C LYS A 84 15.06 7.84 7.61
N ARG A 85 15.58 6.61 7.51
CA ARG A 85 16.70 6.13 8.35
C ARG A 85 17.98 6.93 8.10
N ARG A 86 18.32 7.21 6.84
CA ARG A 86 19.51 8.01 6.49
C ARG A 86 19.40 9.45 7.00
N SER A 87 18.24 10.08 6.82
CA SER A 87 17.99 11.43 7.35
C SER A 87 18.07 11.46 8.87
N ALA A 88 17.44 10.51 9.57
CA ALA A 88 17.53 10.42 11.03
C ALA A 88 18.96 10.18 11.52
N LYS A 89 19.77 9.40 10.80
CA LYS A 89 21.18 9.22 11.13
C LYS A 89 21.96 10.53 10.99
N ARG A 90 21.74 11.28 9.90
CA ARG A 90 22.40 12.58 9.67
C ARG A 90 22.04 13.60 10.75
N THR A 91 20.75 13.73 11.09
CA THR A 91 20.33 14.65 12.17
C THR A 91 20.90 14.26 13.53
N ASN A 92 21.06 12.96 13.83
CA ASN A 92 21.71 12.54 15.07
C ASN A 92 23.20 12.86 15.10
N LEU A 93 23.92 12.77 13.97
CA LEU A 93 25.32 13.17 13.86
C LEU A 93 25.48 14.68 14.02
N GLU A 94 24.67 15.47 13.34
CA GLU A 94 24.66 16.93 13.45
C GLU A 94 24.35 17.39 14.90
N ASN A 95 23.39 16.76 15.57
CA ASN A 95 23.09 17.05 16.98
C ASN A 95 24.19 16.62 17.95
N ALA A 96 25.04 15.65 17.59
CA ALA A 96 26.17 15.22 18.40
C ALA A 96 27.35 16.18 18.24
N GLU A 97 27.65 16.61 17.02
CA GLU A 97 28.68 17.62 16.71
C GLU A 97 28.36 18.96 17.40
N ILE A 98 27.10 19.41 17.38
CA ILE A 98 26.67 20.64 18.09
C ILE A 98 26.78 20.51 19.62
N LYS A 99 26.73 19.30 20.19
CA LYS A 99 26.92 19.08 21.63
C LYS A 99 28.39 19.13 22.04
N GLU A 100 29.31 18.74 21.17
CA GLU A 100 30.75 18.83 21.45
C GLU A 100 31.24 20.29 21.40
N GLU A 101 30.76 21.10 20.45
CA GLU A 101 31.12 22.52 20.36
C GLU A 101 30.59 23.39 21.51
N LYS A 102 29.51 23.00 22.20
CA LYS A 102 28.95 23.76 23.33
C LYS A 102 29.55 23.40 24.69
N ASN A 103 30.38 22.35 24.74
CA ASN A 103 31.03 21.85 25.95
C ASN A 103 32.54 22.16 25.99
N THR A 104 33.05 22.92 25.02
CA THR A 104 34.42 23.45 24.95
C THR A 104 34.36 24.96 25.02
#